data_AF-A0A2T7FYU7-F1
#
_entry.id   AF-A0A2T7FYU7-F1
#
_cell.length_a   1.000
_cell.length_b   1.000
_cell.length_c   1.000
_cell.angle_alpha   90.00
_cell.angle_beta   90.00
_cell.angle_gamma   90.00
#
_symmetry.space_group_name_H-M   'P 1'
#
loop_
_entity.id
_entity.type
_entity.pdbx_description
1 polymer ?
#
loop_
_entity_poly.entity_id
_entity_poly.type
_entity_poly.pdbx_seq_one_letter_code
_entity_poly.pdbx_strand_id
1 'polypeptide(L)'
;MPIAFPREKDSEPFAWGLSGPYPAEVWERFSPRYEAQLERLARILTDMGFDPWVGGAGSEDGEYVRAPYGESDRIVFFHHLEDPADARFIAALSDAELRQWIKTTWLDALQDAP
;
A
#
# COMPACT_ATOMS: atom_id res chain seq x y z
N MET A 1 0.71 -13.26 8.38
CA MET A 1 1.94 -12.94 9.14
C MET A 1 2.23 -11.48 8.91
N PRO A 2 2.57 -10.69 9.95
CA PRO A 2 2.86 -9.27 9.77
C PRO A 2 4.05 -9.09 8.82
N ILE A 3 3.97 -8.09 7.95
CA ILE A 3 5.05 -7.73 7.03
C ILE A 3 6.21 -7.17 7.87
N ALA A 4 7.42 -7.68 7.67
CA ALA A 4 8.61 -7.19 8.35
C ALA A 4 9.25 -6.02 7.57
N PHE A 5 9.63 -4.96 8.28
CA PHE A 5 10.22 -3.75 7.68
C PHE A 5 11.60 -3.41 8.27
N PRO A 6 12.53 -2.83 7.48
CA PRO A 6 12.46 -2.74 6.02
C PRO A 6 12.53 -4.14 5.40
N ARG A 7 11.89 -4.34 4.25
CA ARG A 7 11.93 -5.63 3.57
C ARG A 7 13.31 -5.88 2.95
N GLU A 8 13.70 -7.14 2.86
CA GLU A 8 14.84 -7.54 2.06
C GLU A 8 14.54 -7.28 0.57
N LYS A 9 15.54 -6.79 -0.16
CA LYS A 9 15.42 -6.57 -1.60
C LYS A 9 15.28 -7.91 -2.32
N ASP A 10 14.36 -7.98 -3.26
CA ASP A 10 14.31 -9.07 -4.22
C ASP A 10 15.03 -8.71 -5.52
N SER A 11 14.97 -9.61 -6.50
CA SER A 11 15.56 -9.44 -7.83
C SER A 11 14.55 -9.00 -8.89
N GLU A 12 13.35 -8.60 -8.48
CA GLU A 12 12.28 -8.24 -9.42
C GLU A 12 12.47 -6.82 -9.97
N PRO A 13 12.04 -6.55 -11.22
CA PRO A 13 12.15 -5.22 -11.81
C PRO A 13 11.24 -4.19 -11.13
N PHE A 14 11.54 -2.91 -11.38
CA PHE A 14 10.71 -1.76 -11.01
C PHE A 14 9.72 -1.46 -12.13
N ALA A 15 8.43 -1.48 -11.84
CA ALA A 15 7.39 -1.30 -12.85
C ALA A 15 7.47 0.08 -13.53
N TRP A 16 7.80 1.12 -12.75
CA TRP A 16 7.86 2.51 -13.21
C TRP A 16 9.30 3.03 -13.38
N GLY A 17 10.28 2.14 -13.32
CA GLY A 17 11.70 2.47 -13.39
C GLY A 17 12.22 3.27 -12.19
N LEU A 18 13.48 3.70 -12.27
CA LEU A 18 14.12 4.53 -11.27
C LEU A 18 14.40 5.92 -11.83
N SER A 19 14.25 6.94 -10.99
CA SER A 19 14.58 8.33 -11.28
C SER A 19 16.10 8.58 -11.27
N GLY A 20 16.87 7.62 -10.77
CA GLY A 20 18.32 7.69 -10.65
C GLY A 20 18.98 6.31 -10.52
N PRO A 21 20.26 6.25 -10.16
CA PRO A 21 21.00 4.98 -10.06
C PRO A 21 20.57 4.10 -8.87
N TYR A 22 19.85 4.68 -7.90
CA TYR A 22 19.36 3.99 -6.71
C TYR A 22 17.94 4.43 -6.39
N PRO A 23 17.08 3.53 -5.84
CA PRO A 23 15.74 3.89 -5.37
C PRO A 23 15.80 4.95 -4.27
N ALA A 24 15.09 6.06 -4.47
CA ALA A 24 15.00 7.21 -3.56
C ALA A 24 13.56 7.74 -3.41
N GLU A 25 12.69 7.47 -4.37
CA GLU A 25 11.34 8.02 -4.40
C GLU A 25 10.31 7.12 -3.72
N VAL A 26 9.18 7.71 -3.33
CA VAL A 26 8.13 7.01 -2.57
C VAL A 26 7.43 5.90 -3.37
N TRP A 27 7.54 5.93 -4.70
CA TRP A 27 7.01 4.92 -5.62
C TRP A 27 8.09 3.94 -6.12
N GLU A 28 9.36 4.11 -5.71
CA GLU A 28 10.45 3.24 -6.11
C GLU A 28 10.69 2.17 -5.04
N ARG A 29 10.39 0.92 -5.36
CA ARG A 29 10.51 -0.21 -4.41
C ARG A 29 11.87 -0.23 -3.72
N PHE A 30 11.83 -0.59 -2.44
CA PHE A 30 13.01 -0.66 -1.57
C PHE A 30 13.78 0.65 -1.39
N SER A 31 13.23 1.79 -1.82
CA SER A 31 13.71 3.08 -1.33
C SER A 31 13.32 3.22 0.16
N PRO A 32 14.07 3.97 0.97
CA PRO A 32 13.68 4.23 2.35
C PRO A 32 12.31 4.89 2.48
N ARG A 33 11.91 5.72 1.49
CA ARG A 33 10.60 6.39 1.50
C ARG A 33 9.46 5.43 1.16
N TYR A 34 9.67 4.55 0.20
CA TYR A 34 8.72 3.52 -0.18
C TYR A 34 8.44 2.58 1.01
N GLU A 35 9.49 2.05 1.64
CA GLU A 35 9.34 1.11 2.76
C GLU A 35 8.66 1.78 3.96
N ALA A 36 8.99 3.05 4.26
CA ALA A 36 8.33 3.79 5.32
C ALA A 36 6.84 4.07 5.03
N GLN A 37 6.48 4.35 3.77
CA GLN A 37 5.08 4.50 3.36
C GLN A 37 4.32 3.18 3.51
N LEU A 38 4.91 2.09 3.03
CA LEU A 38 4.31 0.77 3.10
C LEU A 38 4.13 0.30 4.56
N GLU A 39 5.13 0.50 5.41
CA GLU A 39 5.05 0.22 6.84
C GLU A 39 3.91 1.01 7.50
N ARG A 40 3.84 2.32 7.22
CA ARG A 40 2.78 3.20 7.73
C ARG A 40 1.39 2.72 7.29
N LEU A 41 1.22 2.40 6.02
CA LEU A 41 -0.05 1.93 5.47
C LEU A 41 -0.45 0.57 6.07
N ALA A 42 0.48 -0.39 6.14
CA ALA A 42 0.24 -1.71 6.71
C ALA A 42 -0.15 -1.63 8.19
N ARG A 43 0.53 -0.79 8.97
CA ARG A 43 0.18 -0.53 10.38
C ARG A 43 -1.25 0.02 10.51
N ILE A 44 -1.58 1.06 9.73
CA ILE A 44 -2.92 1.68 9.79
C ILE A 44 -4.01 0.69 9.40
N LEU A 45 -3.80 -0.09 8.34
CA LEU A 45 -4.74 -1.13 7.91
C LEU A 45 -4.94 -2.19 9.01
N THR A 46 -3.84 -2.67 9.61
CA THR A 46 -3.89 -3.63 10.71
C THR A 46 -4.67 -3.08 11.91
N ASP A 47 -4.38 -1.83 12.32
CA ASP A 47 -5.10 -1.16 13.42
C ASP A 47 -6.59 -0.97 13.12
N MET A 48 -6.96 -0.88 11.84
CA MET A 48 -8.34 -0.77 11.38
C MET A 48 -9.03 -2.13 11.20
N GLY A 49 -8.37 -3.26 11.49
CA GLY A 49 -8.95 -4.60 11.40
C GLY A 49 -8.78 -5.29 10.03
N PHE A 50 -7.91 -4.79 9.17
CA PHE A 50 -7.53 -5.47 7.93
C PHE A 50 -6.31 -6.40 8.13
N ASP A 51 -6.13 -7.37 7.23
CA ASP A 51 -4.96 -8.27 7.19
C ASP A 51 -4.10 -7.99 5.94
N PRO A 52 -3.19 -6.99 5.97
CA PRO A 52 -2.47 -6.55 4.79
C PRO A 52 -1.36 -7.53 4.38
N TRP A 53 -1.23 -7.70 3.07
CA TRP A 53 -0.09 -8.34 2.43
C TRP A 53 0.26 -7.63 1.13
N VAL A 54 1.44 -7.93 0.60
CA VAL A 54 2.02 -7.25 -0.56
C VAL A 54 2.23 -8.25 -1.69
N GLY A 55 1.86 -7.86 -2.91
CA GLY A 55 2.01 -8.68 -4.10
C GLY A 55 2.29 -7.84 -5.33
N GLY A 56 2.46 -8.48 -6.49
CA GLY A 56 2.67 -7.76 -7.75
C GLY A 56 4.12 -7.31 -8.02
N ALA A 57 5.08 -7.71 -7.18
CA ALA A 57 6.51 -7.49 -7.43
C ALA A 57 6.90 -7.98 -8.83
N GLY A 58 7.58 -7.12 -9.59
CA GLY A 58 8.06 -7.42 -10.94
C GLY A 58 7.00 -7.43 -12.04
N SER A 59 5.74 -7.14 -11.71
CA SER A 59 4.66 -7.02 -12.70
C SER A 59 4.69 -5.68 -13.43
N GLU A 60 3.96 -5.59 -14.55
CA GLU A 60 3.82 -4.35 -15.35
C GLU A 60 3.21 -3.20 -14.55
N ASP A 61 2.24 -3.50 -13.68
CA ASP A 61 1.54 -2.50 -12.85
C ASP A 61 2.23 -2.25 -11.51
N GLY A 62 3.26 -3.05 -11.20
CA GLY A 62 4.04 -2.97 -9.97
C GLY A 62 3.35 -3.53 -8.73
N GLU A 63 4.04 -3.32 -7.61
CA GLU A 63 3.67 -3.83 -6.31
C GLU A 63 2.44 -3.11 -5.74
N TYR A 64 1.55 -3.88 -5.10
CA TYR A 64 0.31 -3.41 -4.48
C TYR A 64 0.17 -3.94 -3.06
N VAL A 65 -0.61 -3.23 -2.24
CA VAL A 65 -1.15 -3.76 -0.98
C VAL A 65 -2.53 -4.33 -1.24
N ARG A 66 -2.74 -5.56 -0.80
CA ARG A 66 -4.07 -6.16 -0.68
C ARG A 66 -4.33 -6.50 0.78
N ALA A 67 -5.46 -6.06 1.32
CA ALA A 67 -5.81 -6.32 2.71
C ALA A 67 -7.30 -6.67 2.84
N PRO A 68 -7.66 -7.94 3.07
CA PRO A 68 -9.03 -8.32 3.43
C PRO A 68 -9.42 -7.71 4.78
N TYR A 69 -10.70 -7.34 4.93
CA TYR A 69 -11.23 -6.87 6.21
C TYR A 69 -11.67 -8.05 7.09
N GLY A 70 -11.25 -8.09 8.35
CA GLY A 70 -11.50 -9.23 9.23
C GLY A 70 -12.97 -9.50 9.54
N GLU A 71 -13.82 -8.46 9.49
CA GLU A 71 -15.25 -8.57 9.81
C GLU A 71 -16.15 -8.75 8.57
N SER A 72 -15.59 -8.78 7.35
CA SER A 72 -16.37 -8.94 6.11
C SER A 72 -15.56 -9.59 5.00
N ASP A 73 -16.08 -10.68 4.43
CA ASP A 73 -15.49 -11.37 3.27
C ASP A 73 -15.65 -10.60 1.95
N ARG A 74 -16.50 -9.56 1.93
CA ARG A 74 -16.76 -8.71 0.76
C ARG A 74 -15.82 -7.53 0.65
N ILE A 75 -15.19 -7.13 1.75
CA ILE A 75 -14.37 -5.91 1.79
C ILE A 75 -12.90 -6.28 1.67
N VAL A 76 -12.27 -5.79 0.61
CA VAL A 76 -10.84 -5.96 0.36
C VAL A 76 -10.26 -4.62 -0.05
N PHE A 77 -9.36 -4.09 0.78
CA PHE A 77 -8.51 -2.97 0.39
C PHE A 77 -7.54 -3.41 -0.70
N PHE A 78 -7.41 -2.61 -1.76
CA PHE A 78 -6.46 -2.83 -2.84
C PHE A 78 -5.91 -1.49 -3.32
N HIS A 79 -4.59 -1.34 -3.34
CA HIS A 79 -3.95 -0.08 -3.75
C HIS A 79 -2.54 -0.32 -4.31
N HIS A 80 -2.21 0.34 -5.43
CA HIS A 80 -0.88 0.29 -6.02
C HIS A 80 0.12 1.13 -5.22
N LEU A 81 1.38 0.69 -5.19
CA LEU A 81 2.45 1.37 -4.46
C LEU A 81 3.53 1.93 -5.38
N GLU A 82 3.70 1.36 -6.57
CA GLU A 82 4.70 1.83 -7.54
C GLU A 82 4.16 2.86 -8.54
N ASP A 83 2.84 3.00 -8.68
CA ASP A 83 2.27 4.08 -9.48
C ASP A 83 2.60 5.44 -8.82
N PRO A 84 3.29 6.36 -9.52
CA PRO A 84 3.72 7.62 -8.93
C PRO A 84 2.58 8.55 -8.49
N ALA A 85 1.39 8.46 -9.09
CA ALA A 85 0.24 9.26 -8.69
C ALA A 85 -0.37 8.71 -7.39
N ASP A 86 -0.61 7.40 -7.34
CA ASP A 86 -1.15 6.71 -6.15
C ASP A 86 -0.22 6.83 -4.95
N ALA A 87 1.08 6.55 -5.16
CA ALA A 87 2.08 6.66 -4.10
C ALA A 87 2.15 8.08 -3.52
N ARG A 88 2.11 9.12 -4.38
CA ARG A 88 2.12 10.52 -3.91
C ARG A 88 0.84 10.89 -3.19
N PHE A 89 -0.31 10.36 -3.60
CA PHE A 89 -1.58 10.57 -2.91
C PHE A 89 -1.50 10.06 -1.47
N ILE A 90 -1.08 8.81 -1.25
CA ILE A 90 -0.92 8.25 0.10
C ILE A 90 0.12 9.02 0.92
N ALA A 91 1.26 9.37 0.29
CA ALA A 91 2.33 10.11 0.94
C ALA A 91 1.85 11.47 1.47
N ALA A 92 0.93 12.13 0.76
CA ALA A 92 0.42 13.46 1.10
C ALA A 92 -0.57 13.47 2.27
N LEU A 93 -1.20 12.33 2.58
CA LEU A 93 -2.16 12.23 3.69
C LEU A 93 -1.43 12.11 5.03
N SER A 94 -1.96 12.74 6.08
CA SER A 94 -1.63 12.40 7.46
C SER A 94 -2.23 11.04 7.85
N ASP A 95 -1.82 10.48 8.99
CA ASP A 95 -2.40 9.23 9.51
C ASP A 95 -3.92 9.34 9.74
N ALA A 96 -4.41 10.49 10.18
CA ALA A 96 -5.84 10.73 10.41
C ALA A 96 -6.62 10.80 9.08
N GLU A 97 -6.09 11.51 8.09
CA GLU A 97 -6.70 11.62 6.77
C GLU A 97 -6.67 10.29 6.01
N LEU A 98 -5.57 9.52 6.14
CA LEU A 98 -5.45 8.19 5.56
C LEU A 98 -6.47 7.22 6.16
N ARG A 99 -6.62 7.20 7.49
CA ARG A 99 -7.67 6.40 8.15
C ARG A 99 -9.07 6.79 7.69
N GLN A 100 -9.33 8.09 7.61
CA GLN A 100 -10.64 8.59 7.19
C GLN A 100 -10.94 8.19 5.74
N TRP A 101 -9.97 8.35 4.83
CA TRP A 101 -10.12 7.94 3.44
C TRP A 101 -10.37 6.44 3.31
N ILE A 102 -9.60 5.59 4.00
CA ILE A 102 -9.80 4.13 3.99
C ILE A 102 -11.23 3.79 4.46
N LYS A 103 -11.66 4.40 5.56
CA LYS A 103 -13.01 4.18 6.10
C LYS A 103 -14.08 4.56 5.08
N THR A 104 -14.02 5.77 4.54
CA THR A 104 -15.06 6.26 3.63
C THR A 104 -15.13 5.45 2.34
N THR A 105 -13.98 5.04 1.82
CA THR A 105 -13.90 4.40 0.50
C THR A 105 -14.15 2.90 0.55
N TRP A 106 -13.78 2.20 1.63
CA TRP A 106 -13.93 0.74 1.73
C TRP A 106 -14.94 0.27 2.76
N LEU A 107 -15.11 0.97 3.89
CA LEU A 107 -16.00 0.50 4.95
C LEU A 107 -17.41 1.07 4.78
N ASP A 108 -17.54 2.38 4.61
CA ASP A 108 -18.84 3.04 4.56
C ASP A 108 -19.51 2.80 3.19
N ALA A 109 -18.77 2.98 2.09
CA ALA A 109 -19.33 2.84 0.73
C ALA A 109 -19.83 1.42 0.38
N LEU A 110 -19.30 0.38 1.05
CA LEU A 110 -19.68 -1.01 0.78
C LEU A 110 -20.75 -1.54 1.74
N GLN A 111 -21.08 -0.83 2.81
CA GLN A 111 -22.21 -1.17 3.69
C GLN A 111 -23.57 -0.79 3.08
N ASP A 112 -23.57 0.20 2.18
CA ASP A 112 -24.77 0.67 1.47
C ASP A 112 -25.02 -0.05 0.13
N ALA A 113 -24.19 -1.03 -0.23
CA ALA A 113 -24.37 -1.82 -1.44
C ALA A 113 -25.43 -2.93 -1.20
N PRO A 114 -26.48 -3.03 -2.04
CA PRO A 114 -27.62 -3.94 -1.84
C PRO A 114 -27.27 -5.43 -1.91
#